data_AF-K1PLZ4-F1
#
_entry.id   AF-K1PLZ4-F1
#
_cell.length_a   1.000
_cell.length_b   1.000
_cell.length_c   1.000
_cell.angle_alpha   90.00
_cell.angle_beta   90.00
_cell.angle_gamma   90.00
#
_symmetry.space_group_name_H-M   'P 1'
#
loop_
_entity.id
_entity.type
_entity.pdbx_description
1 polymer ?
#
loop_
_entity_poly.entity_id
_entity_poly.type
_entity_poly.pdbx_seq_one_letter_code
_entity_poly.pdbx_strand_id
1 'polypeptide(L)'
;MAGFFLYVSNTTLKENGYLCFHEIQTVAGTPAEDQTITCSVHGRYIIYYNERRQDVVYPSYYSQYAYNELCEVEVYVIPRLVIQMKPGYDFSILSGEGINLQCTVSNPESLIDVNDGNLIIRKDGSLLAGIGIV
;
A
#
# COMPACT_ATOMS: atom_id res chain seq x y z
N MET A 1 -11.46 1.50 -21.81
CA MET A 1 -11.78 0.19 -21.19
C MET A 1 -12.97 0.33 -20.26
N ALA A 2 -13.86 -0.66 -20.16
CA ALA A 2 -15.10 -0.54 -19.38
C ALA A 2 -15.45 -1.83 -18.59
N GLY A 3 -16.05 -1.68 -17.41
CA GLY A 3 -16.52 -2.77 -16.55
C GLY A 3 -15.45 -3.54 -15.82
N PHE A 4 -14.30 -2.91 -15.59
CA PHE A 4 -13.21 -3.52 -14.86
C PHE A 4 -13.30 -3.21 -13.37
N PHE A 5 -12.65 -4.05 -12.59
CA PHE A 5 -12.50 -3.94 -11.15
C PHE A 5 -11.02 -3.77 -10.82
N LEU A 6 -10.73 -2.96 -9.81
CA LEU A 6 -9.42 -2.90 -9.17
C LEU A 6 -9.53 -3.39 -7.74
N TYR A 7 -8.74 -4.40 -7.40
CA TYR A 7 -8.61 -4.92 -6.05
C TYR A 7 -7.23 -4.63 -5.49
N VAL A 8 -7.15 -4.42 -4.18
CA VAL A 8 -5.88 -4.42 -3.45
C VAL A 8 -5.88 -5.59 -2.48
N SER A 9 -4.86 -6.45 -2.55
CA SER A 9 -4.79 -7.69 -1.78
C SER A 9 -3.40 -7.90 -1.19
N ASN A 10 -3.33 -8.60 -0.07
CA ASN A 10 -2.06 -9.11 0.47
C ASN A 10 -1.64 -10.45 -0.17
N THR A 11 -2.53 -11.04 -0.98
CA THR A 11 -2.29 -12.29 -1.72
C THR A 11 -2.49 -12.05 -3.22
N THR A 12 -2.16 -13.04 -4.04
CA THR A 12 -2.42 -12.98 -5.49
C THR A 12 -3.88 -13.29 -5.86
N LEU A 13 -4.73 -13.59 -4.88
CA LEU A 13 -6.14 -13.90 -5.07
C LEU A 13 -6.99 -12.64 -4.88
N LYS A 14 -7.86 -12.34 -5.86
CA LYS A 14 -8.76 -11.17 -5.82
C LYS A 14 -9.85 -11.33 -4.77
N GLU A 15 -10.25 -12.57 -4.48
CA GLU A 15 -11.30 -12.94 -3.52
C GLU A 15 -10.92 -12.55 -2.08
N ASN A 16 -9.62 -12.49 -1.80
CA ASN A 16 -9.07 -12.04 -0.51
C ASN A 16 -8.77 -10.53 -0.50
N GLY A 17 -9.04 -9.84 -1.60
CA GLY A 17 -8.71 -8.44 -1.80
C GLY A 17 -9.84 -7.51 -1.39
N TYR A 18 -9.48 -6.26 -1.11
CA TYR A 18 -10.39 -5.15 -0.97
C TYR A 18 -10.72 -4.58 -2.36
N LEU A 19 -12.00 -4.47 -2.70
CA LEU A 19 -12.45 -3.81 -3.94
C LEU A 19 -12.24 -2.29 -3.81
N CYS A 20 -11.24 -1.76 -4.50
CA CYS A 20 -10.94 -0.33 -4.52
C CYS A 20 -11.83 0.44 -5.48
N PHE A 21 -12.10 -0.14 -6.65
CA PHE A 21 -12.83 0.54 -7.70
C PHE A 21 -13.53 -0.47 -8.60
N HIS A 22 -14.73 -0.11 -9.04
CA HIS A 22 -15.44 -0.81 -10.09
C HIS A 22 -15.92 0.24 -11.08
N GLU A 23 -15.49 0.09 -12.33
CA GLU A 23 -15.88 0.95 -13.43
C GLU A 23 -17.36 0.74 -13.74
N ILE A 24 -18.19 1.63 -13.23
CA ILE A 24 -19.59 1.75 -13.60
C ILE A 24 -19.77 3.19 -14.06
N GLN A 25 -20.08 3.39 -15.34
CA GLN A 25 -20.39 4.74 -15.81
C GLN A 25 -21.74 5.20 -15.29
N THR A 26 -21.77 6.45 -14.85
CA THR A 26 -22.99 7.20 -14.54
C THR A 26 -23.39 8.14 -15.68
N VAL A 27 -22.51 8.33 -16.67
CA VAL A 27 -22.70 9.22 -17.84
C VAL A 27 -22.71 8.39 -19.12
N ALA A 28 -23.42 8.86 -20.16
CA ALA A 28 -23.47 8.17 -21.45
C ALA A 28 -22.14 8.36 -22.21
N GLY A 29 -21.42 7.27 -22.49
CA GLY A 29 -20.19 7.32 -23.29
C GLY A 29 -19.30 6.09 -23.11
N THR A 30 -18.06 6.18 -23.58
CA THR A 30 -16.96 5.26 -23.23
C THR A 30 -16.15 5.91 -22.10
N PRO A 31 -15.62 5.15 -21.10
CA PRO A 31 -14.85 5.76 -20.01
C PRO A 31 -13.61 6.45 -20.57
N ALA A 32 -13.12 7.48 -19.88
CA ALA A 32 -11.86 8.12 -20.22
C ALA A 32 -10.73 7.08 -20.31
N GLU A 33 -9.82 7.26 -21.27
CA GLU A 33 -8.66 6.39 -21.44
C GLU A 33 -7.71 6.53 -20.26
N ASP A 34 -7.46 7.76 -19.84
CA ASP A 34 -6.67 8.09 -18.65
C ASP A 34 -7.59 8.23 -17.44
N GLN A 35 -7.32 7.42 -16.40
CA GLN A 35 -8.11 7.42 -15.16
C GLN A 35 -7.20 7.48 -13.94
N THR A 36 -7.51 8.41 -13.04
CA THR A 36 -6.89 8.47 -11.71
C THR A 36 -7.86 7.93 -10.68
N ILE A 37 -7.49 6.82 -10.03
CA ILE A 37 -8.34 6.13 -9.06
C ILE A 37 -7.70 6.25 -7.68
N THR A 38 -8.42 6.86 -6.74
CA THR A 38 -7.94 7.04 -5.36
C THR A 38 -8.39 5.87 -4.48
N CYS A 39 -7.43 5.14 -3.92
CA CYS A 39 -7.70 4.09 -2.93
C CYS A 39 -6.59 4.02 -1.89
N SER A 40 -6.92 4.29 -0.63
CA SER A 40 -5.95 4.30 0.49
C SER A 40 -6.11 3.04 1.34
N VAL A 41 -5.58 1.92 0.85
CA VAL A 41 -5.64 0.63 1.54
C VAL A 41 -4.28 -0.05 1.57
N HIS A 42 -4.01 -0.78 2.66
CA HIS A 42 -2.79 -1.56 2.78
C HIS A 42 -2.89 -2.87 2.00
N GLY A 43 -1.96 -3.09 1.08
CA GLY A 43 -1.85 -4.34 0.34
C GLY A 43 -0.50 -4.49 -0.34
N ARG A 44 -0.27 -5.69 -0.87
CA ARG A 44 0.96 -6.04 -1.61
C ARG A 44 0.74 -6.09 -3.12
N TYR A 45 -0.49 -6.37 -3.56
CA TYR A 45 -0.85 -6.55 -4.95
C TYR A 45 -2.00 -5.62 -5.32
N ILE A 46 -1.88 -4.95 -6.46
CA ILE A 46 -2.98 -4.30 -7.17
C ILE A 46 -3.39 -5.25 -8.29
N ILE A 47 -4.67 -5.64 -8.32
CA ILE A 47 -5.20 -6.64 -9.23
C ILE A 47 -6.23 -5.95 -10.11
N TYR A 48 -5.89 -5.79 -11.39
CA TYR A 48 -6.86 -5.46 -12.43
C TYR A 48 -7.63 -6.71 -12.83
N TYR A 49 -8.95 -6.63 -12.82
CA TYR A 49 -9.82 -7.74 -13.18
C TYR A 49 -10.92 -7.24 -14.11
N ASN A 50 -10.92 -7.74 -15.35
CA ASN A 50 -12.01 -7.53 -16.29
C ASN A 50 -12.66 -8.88 -16.60
N GLU A 51 -13.98 -8.96 -16.48
CA GLU A 51 -14.72 -10.20 -16.71
C GLU A 51 -15.89 -10.02 -17.65
N ARG A 52 -16.16 -11.05 -18.46
CA ARG A 52 -17.37 -11.21 -19.26
C ARG A 52 -17.86 -12.63 -19.06
N ARG A 53 -18.88 -12.78 -18.22
CA ARG A 53 -19.47 -14.07 -17.90
C ARG A 53 -20.52 -14.42 -18.95
N GLN A 54 -20.57 -15.71 -19.30
CA GLN A 54 -21.65 -16.23 -20.12
C GLN A 54 -22.99 -16.02 -19.39
N ASP A 55 -24.04 -15.72 -20.16
CA ASP A 55 -25.41 -15.52 -19.68
C ASP A 55 -25.63 -14.30 -18.75
N VAL A 56 -24.67 -13.36 -18.71
CA VAL A 56 -24.83 -12.06 -18.04
C VAL A 56 -25.05 -10.96 -19.07
N VAL A 57 -26.10 -10.16 -18.89
CA VAL A 57 -26.36 -8.98 -19.72
C VAL A 57 -25.56 -7.80 -19.18
N TYR A 58 -24.55 -7.39 -19.93
CA TYR A 58 -23.72 -6.23 -19.63
C TYR A 58 -24.24 -4.97 -20.35
N PRO A 59 -23.90 -3.76 -19.87
CA PRO A 59 -24.20 -2.52 -20.57
C PRO A 59 -23.69 -2.52 -22.02
N SER A 60 -24.43 -1.87 -22.93
CA SER A 60 -24.13 -1.91 -24.38
C SER A 60 -22.79 -1.29 -24.78
N TYR A 61 -22.18 -0.47 -23.91
CA TYR A 61 -20.88 0.15 -24.15
C TYR A 61 -19.71 -0.75 -23.71
N TYR A 62 -19.98 -1.91 -23.12
CA TYR A 62 -18.95 -2.90 -22.83
C TYR A 62 -18.62 -3.72 -24.08
N SER A 63 -17.34 -4.07 -24.25
CA SER A 63 -16.93 -5.05 -25.26
C SER A 63 -17.54 -6.43 -24.97
N GLN A 64 -17.82 -7.19 -26.03
CA GLN A 64 -18.30 -8.56 -25.99
C GLN A 64 -17.33 -9.50 -25.25
N TYR A 65 -16.02 -9.22 -25.34
CA TYR A 65 -14.97 -10.02 -24.70
C TYR A 65 -14.24 -9.23 -23.61
N ALA A 66 -13.69 -9.95 -22.64
CA ALA A 66 -12.92 -9.39 -21.53
C ALA A 66 -11.47 -9.13 -21.95
N TYR A 67 -11.24 -8.07 -22.72
CA TYR A 67 -9.88 -7.66 -23.07
C TYR A 67 -9.17 -6.96 -21.91
N ASN A 68 -7.86 -7.19 -21.79
CA ASN A 68 -6.97 -6.44 -20.92
C ASN A 68 -6.09 -5.57 -21.80
N GLU A 69 -6.45 -4.29 -21.93
CA GLU A 69 -5.79 -3.35 -22.86
C GLU A 69 -5.00 -2.28 -22.11
N LEU A 70 -4.49 -2.60 -20.92
CA LEU A 70 -3.70 -1.67 -20.10
C LEU A 70 -2.41 -1.27 -20.83
N CYS A 71 -2.31 0.00 -21.21
CA CYS A 71 -1.10 0.55 -21.82
C CYS A 71 -0.04 0.87 -20.75
N GLU A 72 -0.45 1.53 -19.67
CA GLU A 72 0.42 1.99 -18.60
C GLU A 72 -0.34 1.97 -17.26
N VAL A 73 0.38 1.68 -16.17
CA VAL A 73 -0.15 1.70 -14.81
C VAL A 73 0.83 2.40 -13.90
N GLU A 74 0.45 3.59 -13.44
CA GLU A 74 1.17 4.31 -12.40
C GLU A 74 0.55 4.02 -11.02
N VAL A 75 1.41 3.79 -10.03
CA VAL A 75 0.97 3.53 -8.65
C VAL A 75 1.69 4.48 -7.71
N TYR A 76 0.92 5.34 -7.07
CA TYR A 76 1.40 6.23 -6.01
C TYR A 76 1.24 5.52 -4.66
N VAL A 77 2.36 5.18 -4.03
CA VAL A 77 2.37 4.51 -2.72
C VAL A 77 2.75 5.49 -1.62
N ILE A 78 2.18 5.29 -0.42
CA ILE A 78 2.64 5.95 0.79
C ILE A 78 3.59 4.96 1.49
N PRO A 79 4.92 5.19 1.46
CA PRO A 79 5.85 4.30 2.14
C PRO A 79 5.59 4.33 3.65
N ARG A 80 5.52 3.14 4.27
CA ARG A 80 5.37 3.00 5.72
C ARG A 80 6.59 2.30 6.29
N LEU A 81 7.41 3.04 7.03
CA LEU A 81 8.50 2.47 7.82
C LEU A 81 7.92 1.76 9.06
N VAL A 82 8.24 0.48 9.23
CA VAL A 82 7.90 -0.29 10.43
C VAL A 82 9.20 -0.77 11.07
N ILE A 83 9.54 -0.19 12.23
CA ILE A 83 10.64 -0.69 13.06
C ILE A 83 10.06 -1.78 13.95
N GLN A 84 10.33 -3.04 13.60
CA GLN A 84 9.86 -4.18 14.35
C GLN A 84 11.04 -4.91 15.00
N MET A 85 11.15 -4.80 16.33
CA MET A 85 12.05 -5.63 17.12
C MET A 85 11.34 -6.96 17.43
N LYS A 86 11.82 -8.06 16.84
CA LYS A 86 11.30 -9.41 17.09
C LYS A 86 12.45 -10.41 17.32
N PRO A 87 12.46 -11.15 18.46
CA PRO A 87 11.55 -11.01 19.59
C PRO A 87 11.64 -9.64 20.27
N GLY A 88 10.57 -9.24 20.95
CA GLY A 88 10.67 -8.13 21.90
C GLY A 88 11.56 -8.59 23.06
N TYR A 89 12.60 -7.83 23.35
CA TYR A 89 13.52 -8.16 24.44
C TYR A 89 13.35 -7.14 25.56
N ASP A 90 13.02 -7.63 26.75
CA ASP A 90 13.19 -6.89 27.98
C ASP A 90 14.63 -7.12 28.45
N PHE A 91 15.47 -6.08 28.38
CA PHE A 91 16.84 -6.13 28.89
C PHE A 91 17.01 -5.05 29.97
N SER A 92 17.77 -5.39 31.00
CA SER A 92 18.20 -4.45 32.04
C SER A 92 19.68 -4.16 31.83
N ILE A 93 20.04 -2.88 31.75
CA ILE A 93 21.45 -2.44 31.71
C ILE A 93 21.85 -1.93 33.09
N LEU A 94 23.11 -2.11 33.46
CA LEU A 94 23.62 -1.54 34.71
C LEU A 94 23.71 -0.03 34.60
N SER A 95 23.57 0.66 35.74
CA SER A 95 23.76 2.10 35.80
C SER A 95 25.17 2.47 35.33
N GLY A 96 25.26 3.27 34.26
CA GLY A 96 26.52 3.69 33.66
C GLY A 96 26.97 2.89 32.44
N GLU A 97 26.26 1.82 32.08
CA GLU A 97 26.48 1.12 30.81
C GLU A 97 25.71 1.77 29.66
N GLY A 98 26.28 1.71 28.45
CA GLY A 98 25.64 2.18 27.23
C GLY A 98 24.79 1.09 26.57
N ILE A 99 23.75 1.51 25.84
CA ILE A 99 22.96 0.62 24.98
C ILE A 99 23.22 0.96 23.51
N ASN A 100 23.50 -0.06 22.69
CA ASN A 100 23.55 0.09 21.23
C ASN A 100 22.32 -0.56 20.59
N LEU A 101 21.50 0.23 19.89
CA LEU A 101 20.34 -0.25 19.16
C LEU A 101 20.65 -0.25 17.66
N GLN A 102 20.90 -1.43 17.11
CA GLN A 102 21.06 -1.61 15.67
C GLN A 102 19.75 -2.10 15.06
N CYS A 103 19.19 -1.34 14.13
CA CYS A 103 18.01 -1.71 13.36
C CYS A 103 18.38 -1.94 11.89
N THR A 104 17.82 -2.98 11.28
CA THR A 104 17.91 -3.20 9.83
C THR A 104 16.60 -2.82 9.17
N VAL A 105 16.66 -2.00 8.13
CA VAL A 105 15.49 -1.62 7.34
C VAL A 105 15.30 -2.66 6.25
N SER A 106 14.17 -3.38 6.28
CA SER A 106 13.88 -4.44 5.32
C SER A 106 13.46 -3.93 3.94
N ASN A 107 13.06 -2.66 3.84
CA ASN A 107 12.68 -2.01 2.59
C ASN A 107 13.34 -0.63 2.49
N PRO A 108 14.63 -0.55 2.11
CA PRO A 108 15.39 0.70 2.13
C PRO A 108 14.80 1.76 1.19
N GLU A 109 14.12 1.34 0.13
CA GLU A 109 13.44 2.24 -0.82
C GLU A 109 12.40 3.15 -0.15
N SER A 110 11.81 2.72 0.97
CA SER A 110 10.86 3.54 1.74
C SER A 110 11.49 4.76 2.41
N LEU A 111 12.81 4.91 2.37
CA LEU A 111 13.54 6.03 2.97
C LEU A 111 14.03 7.06 1.95
N ILE A 112 13.82 6.84 0.64
CA ILE A 112 14.41 7.66 -0.44
C ILE A 112 14.07 9.16 -0.29
N ASP A 113 12.86 9.48 0.19
CA ASP A 113 12.40 10.87 0.35
C ASP A 113 12.40 11.36 1.82
N VAL A 114 12.99 10.60 2.74
CA VAL A 114 13.03 10.96 4.16
C VAL A 114 14.30 11.77 4.43
N ASN A 115 14.19 13.10 4.35
CA ASN A 115 15.32 14.00 4.57
C ASN A 115 15.52 14.41 6.05
N ASP A 116 14.43 14.51 6.83
CA ASP A 116 14.44 15.02 8.22
C ASP A 116 13.89 13.97 9.21
N GLY A 117 14.46 12.76 9.18
CA GLY A 117 14.09 11.69 10.12
C GLY A 117 14.51 12.04 11.56
N ASN A 118 13.62 11.79 12.54
CA ASN A 118 13.92 11.96 13.97
C ASN A 118 13.75 10.64 14.72
N LEU A 119 14.71 10.32 15.59
CA LEU A 119 14.57 9.22 16.55
C LEU A 119 13.91 9.76 17.83
N ILE A 120 12.71 9.28 18.14
CA ILE A 120 11.98 9.65 19.37
C ILE A 120 12.08 8.51 20.38
N ILE A 121 12.71 8.77 21.52
CA ILE A 121 12.77 7.84 22.66
C ILE A 121 11.87 8.38 23.77
N ARG A 122 10.96 7.52 24.26
CA ARG A 122 10.08 7.83 25.38
C ARG A 122 10.33 6.87 26.54
N LYS A 123 10.31 7.40 27.76
CA LYS A 123 10.28 6.61 29.00
C LYS A 123 8.96 6.91 29.71
N ASP A 124 8.17 5.87 29.99
CA ASP A 124 6.88 5.99 30.66
C ASP A 124 5.94 7.04 30.00
N GLY A 125 5.95 7.06 28.66
CA GLY A 125 5.16 7.99 27.84
C GLY A 125 5.77 9.40 27.67
N SER A 126 6.79 9.76 28.46
CA SER A 126 7.45 11.08 28.41
C SER A 126 8.62 11.08 27.43
N LEU A 127 8.76 12.15 26.64
CA LEU A 127 9.89 12.34 25.73
C LEU A 127 11.19 12.52 26.53
N LEU A 128 12.22 11.73 26.23
CA LEU A 128 13.54 11.95 26.78
C LEU A 128 14.26 13.01 25.92
N ALA A 129 14.19 14.28 26.33
CA ALA A 129 14.96 15.36 25.70
C ALA A 129 16.41 15.33 26.19
N GLY A 130 17.39 15.37 25.27
CA GLY A 130 18.81 15.51 25.60
C GLY A 130 19.67 14.24 25.45
N ILE A 131 19.18 13.18 24.81
CA ILE A 131 20.03 12.04 24.44
C ILE A 131 20.89 12.47 23.23
N GLY A 132 22.15 12.83 23.48
CA GLY A 132 23.15 12.95 22.43
C GLY A 132 23.46 11.56 21.90
N ILE A 133 23.09 11.28 20.66
CA ILE A 133 23.61 10.13 19.92
C ILE A 133 25.04 10.53 19.54
N VAL A 134 26.03 10.04 20.29
CA VAL A 134 27.45 10.19 19.96
C VAL A 134 27.84 9.07 19.00
#